data_AF-A0A2M4BQY4-F1
#
_entry.id   AF-A0A2M4BQY4-F1
#
_cell.length_a   1.000
_cell.length_b   1.000
_cell.length_c   1.000
_cell.angle_alpha   90.00
_cell.angle_beta   90.00
_cell.angle_gamma   90.00
#
_symmetry.space_group_name_H-M   'P 1'
#
loop_
_entity.id
_entity.type
_entity.pdbx_description
1 polymer ?
#
loop_
_entity_poly.entity_id
_entity_poly.type
_entity_poly.pdbx_seq_one_letter_code
_entity_poly.pdbx_strand_id
1 'polypeptide(L)'
;MNRFEYCQARLWENESFVAKDRNIKLYDGDEKTSYADGELILTSHRLLWGRNGELARGENALSLQLLYVTSFEQEEASSMLFGKKKRLILRLAEVSADKTPGPMDNSLAHFVKISGRNGVSQAFVDSLKATLSARVWTATTPDHPSGSVPATATANTARTLRTGIGGIERGLAEKQKQTDQNISLAFQDLDKLMEMAKDMVAVTKVVSSKIRERHGEVSEDETVRFKSYLMSLGIDDPVTRDGTRSSSEYFMKLSQQLCEMLLDPITEAGGMMSLADVYCRVNRARGLELLSPEDILNACKLLTGPITLRSFPSGAMVLQLETHDDALVSRRTSELVNQYTSISTDELARCEAISLILAKERLLAAESVGLLCRDESIEGLRFYGNKFIQ
;
A
#
# COMPACT_ATOMS: atom_id res chain seq x y z
N MET A 1 -6.77 26.52 -2.53
CA MET A 1 -7.78 25.44 -2.60
C MET A 1 -9.18 25.94 -2.25
N ASN A 2 -9.47 27.24 -2.37
CA ASN A 2 -10.82 27.77 -2.16
C ASN A 2 -11.84 27.36 -3.24
N ARG A 3 -11.44 26.63 -4.28
CA ARG A 3 -12.33 25.98 -5.26
C ARG A 3 -12.78 24.58 -4.83
N PHE A 4 -12.23 24.04 -3.74
CA PHE A 4 -12.69 22.76 -3.18
C PHE A 4 -13.91 22.97 -2.27
N GLU A 5 -14.80 21.99 -2.27
CA GLU A 5 -16.08 21.96 -1.55
C GLU A 5 -16.16 20.71 -0.66
N TYR A 6 -16.82 20.80 0.50
CA TYR A 6 -17.15 19.61 1.29
C TYR A 6 -18.36 18.90 0.70
N CYS A 7 -18.28 17.60 0.47
CA CYS A 7 -19.42 16.81 0.02
C CYS A 7 -19.40 15.40 0.62
N GLN A 8 -20.49 14.65 0.42
CA GLN A 8 -20.45 13.19 0.58
C GLN A 8 -19.91 12.57 -0.71
N ALA A 9 -19.14 11.49 -0.58
CA ALA A 9 -18.57 10.74 -1.70
C ALA A 9 -19.62 9.88 -2.43
N ARG A 10 -20.67 10.53 -2.95
CA ARG A 10 -21.75 9.92 -3.72
C ARG A 10 -21.84 10.57 -5.10
N LEU A 11 -21.90 9.75 -6.14
CA LEU A 11 -22.06 10.22 -7.51
C LEU A 11 -23.45 10.81 -7.72
N TRP A 12 -23.54 11.87 -8.53
CA TRP A 12 -24.82 12.39 -9.04
C TRP A 12 -25.42 11.46 -10.10
N GLU A 13 -26.70 11.63 -10.42
CA GLU A 13 -27.40 10.77 -11.40
C GLU A 13 -26.75 10.78 -12.80
N ASN A 14 -26.18 11.91 -13.21
CA ASN A 14 -25.49 12.07 -14.50
C ASN A 14 -23.96 11.97 -14.38
N GLU A 15 -23.44 11.48 -13.25
CA GLU A 15 -22.02 11.43 -12.97
C GLU A 15 -21.52 9.97 -12.98
N SER A 16 -20.43 9.71 -13.70
CA SER A 16 -19.82 8.39 -13.80
C SER A 16 -18.40 8.39 -13.23
N PHE A 17 -18.02 7.26 -12.63
CA PHE A 17 -16.64 7.02 -12.23
C PHE A 17 -15.74 6.88 -13.47
N VAL A 18 -14.52 7.43 -13.42
CA VAL A 18 -13.56 7.36 -14.53
C VAL A 18 -12.26 6.69 -14.08
N ALA A 19 -11.61 7.20 -13.03
CA ALA A 19 -10.31 6.69 -12.58
C ALA A 19 -10.10 6.93 -11.08
N LYS A 20 -9.12 6.23 -10.50
CA LYS A 20 -8.76 6.35 -9.08
C LYS A 20 -7.25 6.24 -8.90
N ASP A 21 -6.73 7.02 -7.97
CA ASP A 21 -5.34 6.93 -7.49
C ASP A 21 -5.28 7.00 -5.95
N ARG A 22 -4.20 6.52 -5.35
CA ARG A 22 -4.02 6.39 -3.90
C ARG A 22 -2.73 7.05 -3.42
N ASN A 23 -2.64 7.29 -2.11
CA ASN A 23 -1.51 7.97 -1.48
C ASN A 23 -1.29 9.37 -2.06
N ILE A 24 -2.40 10.07 -2.32
CA ILE A 24 -2.43 11.38 -2.95
C ILE A 24 -2.42 12.49 -1.88
N LYS A 25 -1.55 13.47 -2.09
CA LYS A 25 -1.47 14.70 -1.32
C LYS A 25 -1.89 15.91 -2.16
N LEU A 26 -2.68 16.80 -1.56
CA LEU A 26 -3.10 18.07 -2.16
C LEU A 26 -2.24 19.24 -1.66
N TYR A 27 -2.03 20.21 -2.53
CA TYR A 27 -1.31 21.44 -2.26
C TYR A 27 -2.16 22.62 -2.68
N ASP A 28 -2.02 23.73 -1.97
CA ASP A 28 -2.55 25.01 -2.41
C ASP A 28 -1.46 25.89 -3.01
N GLY A 29 -1.45 26.04 -4.33
CA GLY A 29 -0.26 26.54 -4.99
C GLY A 29 0.95 25.65 -4.69
N ASP A 30 2.01 26.25 -4.16
CA ASP A 30 3.21 25.54 -3.69
C ASP A 30 3.13 25.10 -2.22
N GLU A 31 2.11 25.56 -1.48
CA GLU A 31 1.97 25.29 -0.06
C GLU A 31 1.41 23.88 0.21
N LYS A 32 2.07 23.16 1.12
CA LYS A 32 1.65 21.83 1.55
C LYS A 32 0.41 21.93 2.42
N THR A 33 -0.64 21.20 2.07
CA THR A 33 -1.82 21.08 2.95
C THR A 33 -1.72 19.86 3.88
N SER A 34 -2.64 19.80 4.85
CA SER A 34 -2.85 18.64 5.73
C SER A 34 -3.52 17.45 5.03
N TYR A 35 -4.02 17.62 3.80
CA TYR A 35 -4.68 16.58 3.02
C TYR A 35 -3.65 15.70 2.32
N ALA A 36 -3.13 14.71 3.05
CA ALA A 36 -2.08 13.80 2.60
C ALA A 36 -2.50 12.33 2.71
N ASP A 37 -1.79 11.46 1.99
CA ASP A 37 -1.98 10.00 2.01
C ASP A 37 -3.43 9.53 1.73
N GLY A 38 -4.19 10.32 0.98
CA GLY A 38 -5.59 10.06 0.65
C GLY A 38 -5.79 9.32 -0.67
N GLU A 39 -7.06 9.09 -0.98
CA GLU A 39 -7.54 8.56 -2.24
C GLU A 39 -8.10 9.70 -3.09
N LEU A 40 -7.80 9.69 -4.39
CA LEU A 40 -8.35 10.63 -5.37
C LEU A 40 -9.15 9.85 -6.41
N ILE A 41 -10.42 10.20 -6.57
CA ILE A 41 -11.31 9.68 -7.60
C ILE A 41 -11.55 10.77 -8.63
N LEU A 42 -11.39 10.42 -9.90
CA LEU A 42 -11.86 11.20 -11.04
C LEU A 42 -13.22 10.67 -11.47
N THR A 43 -14.17 11.58 -11.61
CA THR A 43 -15.47 11.32 -12.21
C THR A 43 -15.60 12.09 -13.52
N SER A 44 -16.71 11.90 -14.22
CA SER A 44 -17.02 12.67 -15.42
C SER A 44 -17.19 14.17 -15.17
N HIS A 45 -17.37 14.62 -13.92
CA HIS A 45 -17.67 16.02 -13.58
C HIS A 45 -16.72 16.66 -12.56
N ARG A 46 -16.07 15.88 -11.68
CA ARG A 46 -15.29 16.40 -10.56
C ARG A 46 -14.18 15.44 -10.12
N LEU A 47 -13.24 16.00 -9.38
CA LEU A 47 -12.28 15.27 -8.57
C LEU A 47 -12.82 15.15 -7.14
N LEU A 48 -12.77 13.96 -6.57
CA LEU A 48 -13.14 13.67 -5.18
C LEU A 48 -11.90 13.19 -4.43
N TRP A 49 -11.54 13.86 -3.35
CA TRP A 49 -10.45 13.44 -2.47
C TRP A 49 -10.99 13.10 -1.09
N GLY A 50 -10.55 12.00 -0.50
CA GLY A 50 -10.90 11.59 0.87
C GLY A 50 -9.80 10.72 1.47
N ARG A 51 -9.88 10.39 2.77
CA ARG A 51 -8.90 9.44 3.33
C ARG A 51 -9.17 8.03 2.81
N ASN A 52 -8.16 7.18 2.87
CA ASN A 52 -8.26 5.81 2.34
C ASN A 52 -9.46 5.07 2.95
N GLY A 53 -10.36 4.60 2.08
CA GLY A 53 -11.58 3.88 2.47
C GLY A 53 -12.80 4.75 2.80
N GLU A 54 -12.66 6.06 3.04
CA GLU A 54 -13.81 6.95 3.30
C GLU A 54 -14.69 7.12 2.07
N LEU A 55 -14.08 7.28 0.89
CA LEU A 55 -14.80 7.45 -0.37
C LEU A 55 -15.67 6.23 -0.71
N ALA A 56 -15.18 5.01 -0.45
CA ALA A 56 -15.92 3.78 -0.69
C ALA A 56 -17.14 3.61 0.25
N ARG A 57 -17.09 4.23 1.44
CA ARG A 57 -18.21 4.25 2.40
C ARG A 57 -19.19 5.41 2.15
N GLY A 58 -18.93 6.26 1.17
CA GLY A 58 -19.74 7.45 0.89
C GLY A 58 -19.64 8.52 1.97
N GLU A 59 -18.53 8.54 2.73
CA GLU A 59 -18.27 9.50 3.80
C GLU A 59 -17.85 10.89 3.25
N ASN A 60 -17.36 11.76 4.12
CA ASN A 60 -16.96 13.12 3.75
C ASN A 60 -15.78 13.13 2.77
N ALA A 61 -15.88 13.99 1.77
CA ALA A 61 -14.87 14.18 0.74
C ALA A 61 -14.70 15.66 0.43
N LEU A 62 -13.55 15.97 -0.18
CA LEU A 62 -13.30 17.24 -0.84
C LEU A 62 -13.60 17.08 -2.33
N SER A 63 -14.44 17.96 -2.86
CA SER A 63 -14.79 17.99 -4.27
C SER A 63 -14.15 19.19 -4.97
N LEU A 64 -13.49 18.96 -6.10
CA LEU A 64 -13.10 20.01 -7.05
C LEU A 64 -13.82 19.76 -8.38
N GLN A 65 -14.72 20.66 -8.76
CA GLN A 65 -15.43 20.56 -10.03
C GLN A 65 -14.46 20.74 -11.21
N LEU A 66 -14.56 19.88 -12.23
CA LEU A 66 -13.69 19.96 -13.40
C LEU A 66 -13.97 21.21 -14.23
N LEU A 67 -15.14 21.83 -14.10
CA LEU A 67 -15.47 23.12 -14.69
C LEU A 67 -14.46 24.22 -14.29
N TYR A 68 -13.88 24.15 -13.09
CA TYR A 68 -12.87 25.11 -12.67
C TYR A 68 -11.51 24.87 -13.31
N VAL A 69 -11.22 23.70 -13.88
CA VAL A 69 -9.88 23.39 -14.40
C VAL A 69 -9.69 24.01 -15.78
N THR A 70 -8.80 25.01 -15.87
CA THR A 70 -8.49 25.72 -17.12
C THR A 70 -7.37 25.07 -17.89
N SER A 71 -6.34 24.59 -17.19
CA SER A 71 -5.23 23.84 -17.77
C SER A 71 -4.64 22.83 -16.79
N PHE A 72 -3.89 21.89 -17.37
CA PHE A 72 -3.25 20.79 -16.67
C PHE A 72 -1.81 20.61 -17.16
N GLU A 73 -0.86 20.60 -16.23
CA GLU A 73 0.57 20.44 -16.49
C GLU A 73 1.15 19.34 -15.59
N GLN A 74 2.23 18.70 -16.03
CA GLN A 74 3.02 17.77 -15.21
C GLN A 74 4.35 18.42 -14.83
N GLU A 75 4.68 18.41 -13.55
CA GLU A 75 5.96 18.87 -13.01
C GLU A 75 6.78 17.67 -12.54
N GLU A 76 8.01 17.54 -13.05
CA GLU A 76 8.95 16.55 -12.55
C GLU A 76 9.69 17.15 -11.34
N ALA A 77 9.26 16.77 -10.14
CA ALA A 77 9.95 17.16 -8.93
C ALA A 77 11.12 16.19 -8.69
N SER A 78 12.34 16.68 -8.87
CA SER A 78 13.55 16.00 -8.46
C SER A 78 13.81 16.27 -6.97
N SER A 79 14.00 15.22 -6.19
CA SER A 79 14.48 15.30 -4.81
C SER A 79 15.70 14.39 -4.71
N MET A 80 16.85 14.94 -4.29
CA MET A 80 18.11 14.17 -4.13
C MET A 80 17.94 12.88 -3.33
N LEU A 81 16.94 12.81 -2.44
CA LEU A 81 16.68 11.69 -1.53
C LEU A 81 15.57 10.72 -1.97
N PHE A 82 14.71 11.06 -2.94
CA PHE A 82 13.46 10.32 -3.19
C PHE A 82 13.17 10.03 -4.68
N GLY A 83 14.18 10.11 -5.54
CA GLY A 83 14.02 9.90 -6.98
C GLY A 83 13.20 11.01 -7.66
N LYS A 84 12.93 10.81 -8.96
CA LYS A 84 12.11 11.71 -9.78
C LYS A 84 10.64 11.36 -9.60
N LYS A 85 9.81 12.31 -9.17
CA LYS A 85 8.35 12.11 -9.05
C LYS A 85 7.57 13.13 -9.86
N LYS A 86 6.57 12.67 -10.59
CA LYS A 86 5.68 13.52 -11.37
C LYS A 86 4.51 14.01 -10.50
N ARG A 87 4.36 15.33 -10.42
CA ARG A 87 3.23 16.01 -9.77
C ARG A 87 2.33 16.59 -10.85
N LEU A 88 1.06 16.69 -10.54
CA LEU A 88 0.09 17.35 -11.41
C LEU A 88 -0.14 18.77 -10.92
N ILE A 89 -0.16 19.72 -11.83
CA ILE A 89 -0.54 21.10 -11.58
C ILE A 89 -1.86 21.34 -12.31
N LEU A 90 -2.91 21.68 -11.57
CA LEU A 90 -4.20 22.09 -12.12
C LEU A 90 -4.35 23.59 -11.95
N ARG A 91 -4.34 24.34 -13.05
CA ARG A 91 -4.68 25.77 -13.02
C ARG A 91 -6.20 25.91 -12.99
N LEU A 92 -6.68 26.79 -12.12
CA LEU A 92 -8.09 26.92 -11.79
C LEU A 92 -8.62 28.31 -12.16
N ALA A 93 -9.84 28.35 -12.67
CA ALA A 93 -10.62 29.57 -12.92
C ALA A 93 -11.05 30.25 -11.60
N GLU A 94 -11.70 31.40 -11.72
CA GLU A 94 -12.33 32.07 -10.58
C GLU A 94 -13.46 31.25 -9.96
N VAL A 95 -13.66 31.44 -8.65
CA VAL A 95 -14.69 30.73 -7.89
C VAL A 95 -16.07 31.26 -8.31
N SER A 96 -17.05 30.38 -8.51
CA SER A 96 -18.43 30.79 -8.74
C SER A 96 -19.05 31.39 -7.48
N ALA A 97 -19.95 32.36 -7.62
CA ALA A 97 -20.70 32.93 -6.51
C ALA A 97 -21.52 31.88 -5.73
N ASP A 98 -21.94 30.81 -6.40
CA ASP A 98 -22.78 29.74 -5.85
C ASP A 98 -21.98 28.60 -5.18
N LYS A 99 -20.68 28.80 -4.95
CA LYS A 99 -19.79 27.75 -4.43
C LYS A 99 -20.13 27.41 -2.97
N THR A 100 -20.26 26.12 -2.68
CA THR A 100 -20.55 25.62 -1.33
C THR A 100 -19.32 25.72 -0.40
N PRO A 101 -19.50 25.64 0.93
CA PRO A 101 -18.38 25.71 1.88
C PRO A 101 -17.31 24.63 1.64
N GLY A 102 -16.05 24.98 1.90
CA GLY A 102 -14.92 24.09 1.67
C GLY A 102 -13.76 24.36 2.63
N PRO A 103 -12.57 23.78 2.37
CA PRO A 103 -11.46 23.82 3.31
C PRO A 103 -10.81 25.21 3.45
N MET A 104 -11.02 26.10 2.49
CA MET A 104 -10.57 27.49 2.53
C MET A 104 -11.58 28.39 1.84
N ASP A 105 -11.82 29.57 2.42
CA ASP A 105 -12.70 30.59 1.84
C ASP A 105 -11.98 31.41 0.76
N ASN A 106 -10.69 31.71 0.97
CA ASN A 106 -9.86 32.43 0.03
C ASN A 106 -8.51 31.73 -0.20
N SER A 107 -7.92 31.95 -1.37
CA SER A 107 -6.64 31.37 -1.80
C SER A 107 -5.98 32.33 -2.77
N LEU A 108 -4.76 32.76 -2.47
CA LEU A 108 -3.96 33.59 -3.38
C LEU A 108 -3.42 32.77 -4.56
N ALA A 109 -3.38 31.45 -4.45
CA ALA A 109 -2.95 30.57 -5.53
C ALA A 109 -4.07 30.34 -6.56
N HIS A 110 -3.72 30.49 -7.83
CA HIS A 110 -4.57 30.19 -9.00
C HIS A 110 -4.44 28.74 -9.49
N PHE A 111 -3.71 27.90 -8.76
CA PHE A 111 -3.51 26.50 -9.12
C PHE A 111 -3.42 25.64 -7.87
N VAL A 112 -3.63 24.34 -8.04
CA VAL A 112 -3.43 23.33 -6.99
C VAL A 112 -2.50 22.25 -7.51
N LYS A 113 -1.67 21.70 -6.63
CA LYS A 113 -0.81 20.56 -6.98
C LYS A 113 -1.35 19.26 -6.38
N ILE A 114 -1.26 18.19 -7.15
CA ILE A 114 -1.61 16.83 -6.74
C ILE A 114 -0.33 16.00 -6.84
N SER A 115 0.10 15.42 -5.72
CA SER A 115 1.31 14.60 -5.64
C SER A 115 1.00 13.24 -5.05
N GLY A 116 1.30 12.17 -5.79
CA GLY A 116 1.35 10.82 -5.23
C GLY A 116 2.67 10.54 -4.50
N ARG A 117 2.67 9.54 -3.61
CA ARG A 117 3.88 9.05 -2.92
C ARG A 117 4.98 8.65 -3.91
N ASN A 118 4.59 7.94 -4.98
CA ASN A 118 5.48 7.51 -6.08
C ASN A 118 5.23 8.32 -7.37
N GLY A 119 4.62 9.50 -7.26
CA GLY A 119 4.02 10.22 -8.38
C GLY A 119 2.56 9.81 -8.63
N VAL A 120 1.84 10.61 -9.43
CA VAL A 120 0.49 10.25 -9.88
C VAL A 120 0.60 9.29 -11.07
N SER A 121 -0.19 8.22 -11.07
CA SER A 121 -0.13 7.16 -12.09
C SER A 121 -0.43 7.70 -13.49
N GLN A 122 0.29 7.21 -14.50
CA GLN A 122 0.10 7.65 -15.88
C GLN A 122 -1.31 7.37 -16.39
N ALA A 123 -1.90 6.24 -16.01
CA ALA A 123 -3.29 5.91 -16.35
C ALA A 123 -4.28 6.96 -15.83
N PHE A 124 -4.14 7.41 -14.57
CA PHE A 124 -4.99 8.46 -14.02
C PHE A 124 -4.83 9.78 -14.79
N VAL A 125 -3.59 10.11 -15.18
CA VAL A 125 -3.30 11.30 -15.97
C VAL A 125 -3.95 11.26 -17.35
N ASP A 126 -3.85 10.13 -18.04
CA ASP A 126 -4.43 9.95 -19.37
C ASP A 126 -5.95 10.02 -19.30
N SER A 127 -6.57 9.40 -18.27
CA SER A 127 -7.99 9.53 -17.98
C SER A 127 -8.40 10.99 -17.69
N LEU A 128 -7.66 11.71 -16.85
CA LEU A 128 -7.94 13.12 -16.55
C LEU A 128 -7.88 13.98 -17.81
N LYS A 129 -6.87 13.75 -18.66
CA LYS A 129 -6.74 14.45 -19.95
C LYS A 129 -7.93 14.16 -20.86
N ALA A 130 -8.34 12.89 -20.98
CA ALA A 130 -9.50 12.51 -21.79
C ALA A 130 -10.79 13.14 -21.26
N THR A 131 -11.01 13.14 -19.95
CA THR A 131 -12.19 13.73 -19.31
C THR A 131 -12.23 15.26 -19.46
N LEU A 132 -11.10 15.95 -19.28
CA LEU A 132 -10.95 17.39 -19.51
C LEU A 132 -11.14 17.80 -20.97
N SER A 133 -10.78 16.93 -21.92
CA SER A 133 -11.04 17.16 -23.34
C SER A 133 -12.52 16.92 -23.70
N ALA A 134 -13.15 15.90 -23.11
CA ALA A 134 -14.55 15.56 -23.38
C ALA A 134 -15.53 16.61 -22.86
N ARG A 135 -15.19 17.29 -21.74
CA ARG A 135 -15.97 18.39 -21.13
C ARG A 135 -17.47 18.10 -21.00
N VAL A 136 -17.84 16.88 -20.63
CA VAL A 136 -19.24 16.46 -20.64
C VAL A 136 -20.16 17.30 -19.73
N TRP A 137 -19.59 17.98 -18.74
CA TRP A 137 -20.31 18.94 -17.88
C TRP A 137 -20.79 20.20 -18.60
N THR A 138 -20.25 20.56 -19.77
CA THR A 138 -20.73 21.74 -20.52
C THR A 138 -21.99 21.46 -21.32
N ALA A 139 -22.30 20.19 -21.59
CA ALA A 139 -23.50 19.78 -22.33
C ALA A 139 -24.80 19.99 -21.52
N THR A 140 -24.70 20.39 -20.25
CA THR A 140 -25.84 20.66 -19.36
C THR A 140 -25.82 22.13 -18.91
N THR A 141 -25.96 23.06 -19.84
CA THR A 141 -26.30 24.46 -19.53
C THR A 141 -27.53 24.85 -20.34
N PRO A 142 -28.72 25.00 -19.73
CA PRO A 142 -29.78 25.76 -20.35
C PRO A 142 -29.41 27.25 -20.19
N ASP A 143 -28.68 27.79 -21.16
CA ASP A 143 -28.56 29.23 -21.31
C ASP A 143 -29.94 29.83 -21.55
N HIS A 144 -30.27 30.83 -20.75
CA HIS A 144 -31.47 31.64 -20.84
C HIS A 144 -31.16 32.85 -21.74
N PRO A 145 -31.69 32.98 -22.98
CA PRO A 145 -31.83 34.27 -23.61
C PRO A 145 -33.19 34.86 -23.20
N SER A 146 -33.13 36.07 -22.67
CA SER A 146 -34.26 36.95 -22.41
C SER A 146 -34.96 37.26 -23.75
N GLY A 147 -36.22 36.88 -23.88
CA GLY A 147 -37.04 37.17 -25.06
C GLY A 147 -38.50 36.84 -24.79
N SER A 148 -39.33 37.89 -24.77
CA SER A 148 -40.75 37.94 -24.44
C SER A 148 -41.68 37.03 -25.27
N VAL A 149 -42.54 36.25 -24.57
CA VAL A 149 -43.96 35.79 -24.78
C VAL A 149 -44.56 35.65 -26.21
N PRO A 150 -45.64 34.86 -26.45
CA PRO A 150 -46.42 34.02 -25.53
C PRO A 150 -46.86 32.60 -26.01
N ALA A 151 -47.18 31.78 -25.00
CA ALA A 151 -48.20 30.72 -24.92
C ALA A 151 -48.73 30.07 -26.21
N THR A 152 -48.53 28.74 -26.34
CA THR A 152 -49.66 27.79 -26.45
C THR A 152 -49.23 26.33 -26.20
N ALA A 153 -50.09 25.62 -25.48
CA ALA A 153 -50.39 24.18 -25.60
C ALA A 153 -49.36 23.11 -25.15
N THR A 154 -49.66 22.58 -23.96
CA THR A 154 -49.74 21.14 -23.60
C THR A 154 -48.50 20.25 -23.76
N ALA A 155 -47.91 19.87 -22.62
CA ALA A 155 -47.62 18.47 -22.31
C ALA A 155 -47.57 18.27 -20.78
N ASN A 156 -48.48 17.43 -20.29
CA ASN A 156 -48.54 16.96 -18.91
C ASN A 156 -47.21 16.31 -18.49
N THR A 157 -46.57 16.82 -17.44
CA THR A 157 -45.79 15.98 -16.54
C THR A 157 -46.37 16.13 -15.14
N ALA A 158 -47.22 15.17 -14.81
CA ALA A 158 -47.75 14.95 -13.50
C ALA A 158 -46.59 14.85 -12.50
N ARG A 159 -46.57 15.73 -11.50
CA ARG A 159 -45.87 15.52 -10.25
C ARG A 159 -46.50 14.31 -9.57
N THR A 160 -45.99 13.12 -9.82
CA THR A 160 -46.34 11.94 -9.05
C THR A 160 -45.63 12.03 -7.70
N LEU A 161 -46.36 12.57 -6.72
CA LEU A 161 -46.11 12.30 -5.31
C LEU A 161 -46.07 10.78 -5.14
N ARG A 162 -44.87 10.22 -4.94
CA ARG A 162 -44.64 8.80 -4.76
C ARG A 162 -44.95 8.43 -3.31
N THR A 163 -46.23 8.14 -3.08
CA THR A 163 -46.81 7.80 -1.78
C THR A 163 -46.53 6.32 -1.44
N GLY A 164 -45.89 6.05 -0.29
CA GLY A 164 -45.95 4.76 0.43
C GLY A 164 -44.74 3.80 0.32
N ILE A 165 -44.59 2.96 1.37
CA ILE A 165 -43.51 1.96 1.58
C ILE A 165 -43.37 0.99 0.40
N GLY A 166 -44.47 0.55 -0.23
CA GLY A 166 -44.43 -0.35 -1.40
C GLY A 166 -43.78 0.26 -2.66
N GLY A 167 -43.73 1.59 -2.78
CA GLY A 167 -43.01 2.26 -3.87
C GLY A 167 -41.49 2.28 -3.68
N ILE A 168 -41.06 2.31 -2.41
CA ILE A 168 -39.64 2.21 -2.02
C ILE A 168 -39.16 0.78 -2.18
N GLU A 169 -39.96 -0.22 -1.77
CA GLU A 169 -39.63 -1.64 -1.94
C GLU A 169 -39.46 -2.02 -3.42
N ARG A 170 -40.37 -1.56 -4.29
CA ARG A 170 -40.25 -1.80 -5.73
C ARG A 170 -39.05 -1.06 -6.34
N GLY A 171 -38.74 0.14 -5.85
CA GLY A 171 -37.53 0.88 -6.26
C GLY A 171 -36.22 0.24 -5.78
N LEU A 172 -36.22 -0.34 -4.59
CA LEU A 172 -35.07 -1.06 -4.03
C LEU A 172 -34.82 -2.36 -4.79
N ALA A 173 -35.88 -3.12 -5.12
CA ALA A 173 -35.79 -4.32 -5.93
C ALA A 173 -35.28 -4.03 -7.36
N GLU A 174 -35.74 -2.94 -7.98
CA GLU A 174 -35.27 -2.51 -9.31
C GLU A 174 -33.78 -2.11 -9.26
N LYS A 175 -33.37 -1.35 -8.24
CA LYS A 175 -31.96 -1.00 -8.02
C LYS A 175 -31.09 -2.22 -7.77
N GLN A 176 -31.57 -3.19 -7.00
CA GLN A 176 -30.84 -4.42 -6.73
C GLN A 176 -30.66 -5.24 -8.03
N LYS A 177 -31.71 -5.34 -8.85
CA LYS A 177 -31.64 -5.99 -10.16
C LYS A 177 -30.66 -5.30 -11.12
N GLN A 178 -30.65 -3.97 -11.18
CA GLN A 178 -29.66 -3.23 -11.97
C GLN A 178 -28.23 -3.40 -11.43
N THR A 179 -28.08 -3.44 -10.10
CA THR A 179 -26.78 -3.70 -9.47
C THR A 179 -26.26 -5.09 -9.81
N ASP A 180 -27.12 -6.12 -9.73
CA ASP A 180 -26.76 -7.50 -10.08
C ASP A 180 -26.40 -7.64 -11.57
N GLN A 181 -27.10 -6.91 -12.46
CA GLN A 181 -26.77 -6.87 -13.88
C GLN A 181 -25.41 -6.21 -14.15
N ASN A 182 -25.13 -5.07 -13.50
CA ASN A 182 -23.83 -4.39 -13.63
C ASN A 182 -22.69 -5.23 -13.05
N ILE A 183 -22.93 -5.91 -11.93
CA ILE A 183 -21.96 -6.85 -11.33
C ILE A 183 -21.70 -8.02 -12.29
N SER A 184 -22.74 -8.59 -12.88
CA SER A 184 -22.60 -9.69 -13.85
C SER A 184 -21.82 -9.27 -15.10
N LEU A 185 -22.05 -8.06 -15.60
CA LEU A 185 -21.30 -7.50 -16.73
C LEU A 185 -19.82 -7.29 -16.37
N ALA A 186 -19.54 -6.75 -15.18
CA ALA A 186 -18.17 -6.56 -14.71
C ALA A 186 -17.42 -7.88 -14.53
N PHE A 187 -18.09 -8.95 -14.07
CA PHE A 187 -17.48 -10.28 -13.99
C PHE A 187 -17.20 -10.88 -15.37
N GLN A 188 -18.07 -10.68 -16.37
CA GLN A 188 -17.81 -11.13 -17.75
C GLN A 188 -16.60 -10.44 -18.37
N ASP A 189 -16.40 -9.15 -18.10
CA ASP A 189 -15.24 -8.42 -18.61
C ASP A 189 -13.95 -8.81 -17.87
N LEU A 190 -14.03 -9.12 -16.58
CA LEU A 190 -12.93 -9.69 -15.81
C LEU A 190 -12.55 -11.07 -16.37
N ASP A 191 -13.51 -11.94 -16.66
CA ASP A 191 -13.27 -13.26 -17.26
C ASP A 191 -12.55 -13.15 -18.62
N LYS A 192 -12.98 -12.22 -19.48
CA LYS A 192 -12.28 -11.95 -20.76
C LYS A 192 -10.86 -11.43 -20.53
N LEU A 193 -10.67 -10.55 -19.54
CA LEU A 193 -9.34 -10.04 -19.20
C LEU A 193 -8.42 -11.15 -18.64
N MET A 194 -8.97 -12.07 -17.86
CA MET A 194 -8.28 -13.27 -17.38
C MET A 194 -7.94 -14.23 -18.51
N GLU A 195 -8.85 -14.41 -19.47
CA GLU A 195 -8.61 -15.23 -20.66
C GLU A 195 -7.47 -14.65 -21.52
N MET A 196 -7.47 -13.33 -21.75
CA MET A 196 -6.40 -12.64 -22.47
C MET A 196 -5.05 -12.68 -21.73
N ALA A 197 -5.07 -12.63 -20.40
CA ALA A 197 -3.87 -12.72 -19.57
C ALA A 197 -3.32 -14.16 -19.47
N LYS A 198 -4.17 -15.18 -19.65
CA LYS A 198 -3.82 -16.60 -19.49
C LYS A 198 -2.70 -17.03 -20.43
N ASP A 199 -2.74 -16.59 -21.69
CA ASP A 199 -1.71 -16.92 -22.68
C ASP A 199 -0.37 -16.26 -22.33
N MET A 200 -0.40 -15.01 -21.87
CA MET A 200 0.80 -14.30 -21.43
C MET A 200 1.42 -14.97 -20.20
N VAL A 201 0.62 -15.43 -19.24
CA VAL A 201 1.09 -16.17 -18.06
C VAL A 201 1.64 -17.55 -18.46
N ALA A 202 0.98 -18.27 -19.36
CA ALA A 202 1.42 -19.58 -19.83
C ALA A 202 2.79 -19.51 -20.53
N VAL A 203 2.99 -18.54 -21.44
CA VAL A 203 4.27 -18.31 -22.10
C VAL A 203 5.35 -17.97 -21.07
N THR A 204 5.03 -17.09 -20.13
CA THR A 204 5.94 -16.66 -19.08
C THR A 204 6.40 -17.82 -18.17
N LYS A 205 5.51 -18.76 -17.83
CA LYS A 205 5.87 -19.97 -17.06
C LYS A 205 6.82 -20.89 -17.83
N VAL A 206 6.60 -21.09 -19.13
CA VAL A 206 7.48 -21.90 -19.99
C VAL A 206 8.87 -21.26 -20.15
N VAL A 207 8.95 -19.94 -20.25
CA VAL A 207 10.23 -19.22 -20.32
C VAL A 207 10.96 -19.32 -18.97
N SER A 208 10.25 -19.14 -17.86
CA SER A 208 10.81 -19.27 -16.51
C SER A 208 11.37 -20.67 -16.25
N SER A 209 10.67 -21.73 -16.68
CA SER A 209 11.16 -23.11 -16.53
C SER A 209 12.41 -23.37 -17.37
N LYS A 210 12.44 -22.90 -18.63
CA LYS A 210 13.61 -23.05 -19.52
C LYS A 210 14.84 -22.30 -19.02
N ILE A 211 14.67 -21.10 -18.44
CA ILE A 211 15.78 -20.36 -17.82
C ILE A 211 16.33 -21.14 -16.62
N ARG A 212 15.45 -21.76 -15.83
CA ARG A 212 15.84 -22.60 -14.68
C ARG A 212 16.52 -23.90 -15.09
N GLU A 213 16.23 -24.44 -16.27
CA GLU A 213 16.88 -25.64 -16.81
C GLU A 213 18.26 -25.36 -17.43
N ARG A 214 18.49 -24.13 -17.93
CA ARG A 214 19.73 -23.69 -18.61
C ARG A 214 20.76 -23.04 -17.67
N HIS A 215 20.89 -23.52 -16.43
CA HIS A 215 21.84 -22.98 -15.45
C HIS A 215 23.24 -22.75 -16.08
N GLY A 216 23.63 -21.48 -16.30
CA GLY A 216 24.98 -21.07 -16.69
C GLY A 216 25.19 -20.53 -18.12
N GLU A 217 24.21 -20.56 -19.03
CA GLU A 217 24.39 -20.06 -20.42
C GLU A 217 23.73 -18.69 -20.70
N VAL A 218 22.91 -18.18 -19.78
CA VAL A 218 22.18 -16.92 -19.94
C VAL A 218 22.90 -15.80 -19.19
N SER A 219 23.06 -14.64 -19.83
CA SER A 219 23.68 -13.47 -19.21
C SER A 219 22.90 -13.05 -17.95
N GLU A 220 23.64 -12.72 -16.88
CA GLU A 220 23.08 -12.31 -15.59
C GLU A 220 22.12 -11.11 -15.74
N ASP A 221 22.42 -10.18 -16.65
CA ASP A 221 21.59 -8.99 -16.93
C ASP A 221 20.23 -9.33 -17.59
N GLU A 222 20.19 -10.35 -18.45
CA GLU A 222 18.94 -10.82 -19.07
C GLU A 222 18.06 -11.53 -18.05
N THR A 223 18.67 -12.29 -17.14
CA THR A 223 17.96 -12.98 -16.05
C THR A 223 17.38 -11.99 -15.05
N VAL A 224 18.11 -10.91 -14.71
CA VAL A 224 17.64 -9.86 -13.80
C VAL A 224 16.48 -9.07 -14.41
N ARG A 225 16.57 -8.68 -15.68
CA ARG A 225 15.47 -7.98 -16.37
C ARG A 225 14.23 -8.87 -16.49
N PHE A 226 14.41 -10.14 -16.83
CA PHE A 226 13.30 -11.08 -16.89
C PHE A 226 12.65 -11.26 -15.52
N LYS A 227 13.43 -11.46 -14.44
CA LYS A 227 12.91 -11.47 -13.06
C LYS A 227 12.16 -10.18 -12.69
N SER A 228 12.64 -9.02 -13.12
CA SER A 228 11.95 -7.75 -12.88
C SER A 228 10.62 -7.64 -13.63
N TYR A 229 10.54 -8.21 -14.84
CA TYR A 229 9.32 -8.27 -15.65
C TYR A 229 8.30 -9.23 -15.04
N LEU A 230 8.76 -10.41 -14.60
CA LEU A 230 7.99 -11.37 -13.81
C LEU A 230 7.39 -10.74 -12.55
N MET A 231 8.21 -10.09 -11.74
CA MET A 231 7.76 -9.39 -10.53
C MET A 231 6.74 -8.29 -10.85
N SER A 232 6.93 -7.55 -11.96
CA SER A 232 6.01 -6.49 -12.39
C SER A 232 4.67 -7.04 -12.89
N LEU A 233 4.67 -8.23 -13.49
CA LEU A 233 3.46 -8.96 -13.89
C LEU A 233 2.83 -9.75 -12.74
N GLY A 234 3.48 -9.82 -11.57
CA GLY A 234 3.07 -10.69 -10.46
C GLY A 234 3.27 -12.18 -10.73
N ILE A 235 4.07 -12.53 -11.74
CA ILE A 235 4.40 -13.90 -12.15
C ILE A 235 5.75 -14.27 -11.53
N ASP A 236 5.89 -14.11 -10.21
CA ASP A 236 6.86 -14.92 -9.50
C ASP A 236 6.21 -16.29 -9.27
N ASP A 237 6.96 -17.40 -9.23
CA ASP A 237 6.40 -18.74 -8.96
C ASP A 237 6.79 -19.16 -7.53
N PRO A 238 6.37 -18.42 -6.49
CA PRO A 238 6.69 -18.79 -5.14
C PRO A 238 5.89 -20.05 -4.77
N VAL A 239 6.31 -20.72 -3.70
CA VAL A 239 5.59 -21.89 -3.23
C VAL A 239 4.19 -21.46 -2.76
N THR A 240 3.18 -21.85 -3.54
CA THR A 240 1.75 -21.64 -3.28
C THR A 240 1.07 -22.94 -2.89
N ARG A 241 -0.03 -22.83 -2.14
CA ARG A 241 -0.81 -24.00 -1.71
C ARG A 241 -1.39 -24.75 -2.92
N ASP A 242 -1.87 -24.01 -3.92
CA ASP A 242 -2.49 -24.55 -5.12
C ASP A 242 -1.50 -25.31 -6.05
N GLY A 243 -0.20 -25.01 -5.95
CA GLY A 243 0.85 -25.67 -6.72
C GLY A 243 1.37 -26.99 -6.13
N THR A 244 0.84 -27.44 -4.98
CA THR A 244 1.35 -28.61 -4.25
C THR A 244 0.28 -29.65 -3.97
N ARG A 245 0.65 -30.94 -3.98
CA ARG A 245 -0.31 -32.06 -3.86
C ARG A 245 -0.75 -32.30 -2.41
N SER A 246 0.01 -31.82 -1.43
CA SER A 246 -0.28 -31.98 -0.01
C SER A 246 0.26 -30.82 0.84
N SER A 247 -0.38 -30.57 1.99
CA SER A 247 0.07 -29.55 2.95
C SER A 247 1.49 -29.81 3.47
N SER A 248 1.92 -31.07 3.56
CA SER A 248 3.28 -31.42 3.98
C SER A 248 4.31 -31.00 2.94
N GLU A 249 4.05 -31.34 1.67
CA GLU A 249 4.92 -30.94 0.55
C GLU A 249 4.99 -29.41 0.39
N TYR A 250 3.87 -28.71 0.62
CA TYR A 250 3.83 -27.26 0.68
C TYR A 250 4.81 -26.69 1.70
N PHE A 251 4.72 -27.11 2.97
CA PHE A 251 5.59 -26.57 4.02
C PHE A 251 7.06 -26.97 3.83
N MET A 252 7.36 -28.14 3.29
CA MET A 252 8.72 -28.55 2.97
C MET A 252 9.34 -27.69 1.85
N LYS A 253 8.61 -27.45 0.76
CA LYS A 253 9.11 -26.58 -0.31
C LYS A 253 9.23 -25.13 0.17
N LEU A 254 8.27 -24.70 0.99
CA LEU A 254 8.28 -23.36 1.57
C LEU A 254 9.48 -23.18 2.52
N SER A 255 9.82 -24.18 3.33
CA SER A 255 10.98 -24.10 4.23
C SER A 255 12.29 -23.96 3.47
N GLN A 256 12.46 -24.71 2.37
CA GLN A 256 13.63 -24.58 1.48
C GLN A 256 13.72 -23.18 0.88
N GLN A 257 12.60 -22.66 0.36
CA GLN A 257 12.54 -21.31 -0.21
C GLN A 257 12.87 -20.23 0.84
N LEU A 258 12.34 -20.37 2.07
CA LEU A 258 12.64 -19.46 3.16
C LEU A 258 14.12 -19.50 3.53
N CYS A 259 14.75 -20.68 3.55
CA CYS A 259 16.17 -20.80 3.83
C CYS A 259 17.03 -20.08 2.80
N GLU A 260 16.75 -20.26 1.50
CA GLU A 260 17.48 -19.59 0.41
C GLU A 260 17.29 -18.06 0.47
N MET A 261 16.05 -17.61 0.68
CA MET A 261 15.71 -16.18 0.70
C MET A 261 16.30 -15.45 1.91
N LEU A 262 16.46 -16.13 3.06
CA LEU A 262 16.78 -15.49 4.34
C LEU A 262 18.24 -15.67 4.75
N LEU A 263 19.03 -16.49 4.07
CA LEU A 263 20.43 -16.76 4.44
C LEU A 263 21.27 -15.47 4.46
N ASP A 264 21.30 -14.73 3.35
CA ASP A 264 22.05 -13.47 3.27
C ASP A 264 21.47 -12.41 4.21
N PRO A 265 20.15 -12.15 4.23
CA PRO A 265 19.51 -11.26 5.21
C PRO A 265 19.85 -11.52 6.67
N ILE A 266 19.88 -12.78 7.09
CA ILE A 266 20.18 -13.16 8.48
C ILE A 266 21.66 -12.99 8.76
N THR A 267 22.52 -13.32 7.80
CA THR A 267 23.98 -13.13 7.91
C THR A 267 24.32 -11.65 8.04
N GLU A 268 23.74 -10.79 7.20
CA GLU A 268 23.90 -9.33 7.26
C GLU A 268 23.37 -8.73 8.57
N ALA A 269 22.33 -9.34 9.16
CA ALA A 269 21.75 -8.92 10.44
C ALA A 269 22.52 -9.43 11.68
N GLY A 270 23.72 -9.98 11.51
CA GLY A 270 24.54 -10.48 12.62
C GLY A 270 24.22 -11.91 13.04
N GLY A 271 23.59 -12.69 12.16
CA GLY A 271 23.36 -14.12 12.32
C GLY A 271 22.08 -14.50 13.06
N MET A 272 21.20 -13.54 13.36
CA MET A 272 19.91 -13.78 14.01
C MET A 272 18.86 -12.75 13.59
N MET A 273 17.61 -13.19 13.44
CA MET A 273 16.50 -12.32 13.05
C MET A 273 15.19 -12.76 13.72
N SER A 274 14.40 -11.80 14.18
CA SER A 274 13.10 -12.12 14.80
C SER A 274 12.12 -12.70 13.78
N LEU A 275 11.26 -13.63 14.21
CA LEU A 275 10.27 -14.22 13.30
C LEU A 275 9.28 -13.16 12.75
N ALA A 276 9.06 -12.07 13.50
CA ALA A 276 8.27 -10.93 13.03
C ALA A 276 8.98 -10.18 11.89
N ASP A 277 10.29 -9.93 11.99
CA ASP A 277 11.07 -9.31 10.92
C ASP A 277 11.16 -10.22 9.69
N VAL A 278 11.29 -11.53 9.91
CA VAL A 278 11.23 -12.55 8.85
C VAL A 278 9.90 -12.47 8.12
N TYR A 279 8.78 -12.46 8.85
CA TYR A 279 7.44 -12.35 8.26
C TYR A 279 7.32 -11.10 7.36
N CYS A 280 7.73 -9.95 7.89
CA CYS A 280 7.71 -8.69 7.16
C CYS A 280 8.60 -8.73 5.91
N ARG A 281 9.83 -9.25 6.02
CA ARG A 281 10.77 -9.32 4.89
C ARG A 281 10.27 -10.23 3.78
N VAL A 282 9.81 -11.43 4.11
CA VAL A 282 9.32 -12.42 3.14
C VAL A 282 8.11 -11.87 2.38
N ASN A 283 7.12 -11.33 3.10
CA ASN A 283 5.92 -10.79 2.48
C ASN A 283 6.18 -9.52 1.67
N ARG A 284 7.14 -8.69 2.10
CA ARG A 284 7.58 -7.54 1.31
C ARG A 284 8.28 -7.97 0.01
N ALA A 285 9.02 -9.06 0.03
CA ALA A 285 9.68 -9.61 -1.16
C ALA A 285 8.67 -10.24 -2.15
N ARG A 286 7.63 -10.92 -1.64
CA ARG A 286 6.61 -11.62 -2.45
C ARG A 286 5.58 -10.72 -3.14
N GLY A 287 5.26 -9.55 -2.57
CA GLY A 287 4.38 -8.56 -3.20
C GLY A 287 2.88 -8.92 -3.19
N LEU A 288 2.46 -9.90 -4.01
CA LEU A 288 1.03 -10.26 -4.21
C LEU A 288 0.65 -11.59 -3.55
N GLU A 289 1.54 -12.58 -3.53
CA GLU A 289 1.28 -13.91 -2.97
C GLU A 289 1.79 -14.03 -1.52
N LEU A 290 1.12 -13.28 -0.65
CA LEU A 290 1.47 -13.17 0.77
C LEU A 290 1.27 -14.49 1.52
N LEU A 291 2.15 -14.74 2.48
CA LEU A 291 2.06 -15.85 3.43
C LEU A 291 1.35 -15.39 4.70
N SER A 292 0.54 -16.29 5.26
CA SER A 292 0.00 -16.11 6.61
C SER A 292 1.10 -16.27 7.67
N PRO A 293 0.94 -15.69 8.87
CA PRO A 293 1.88 -15.91 9.97
C PRO A 293 2.04 -17.39 10.33
N GLU A 294 0.95 -18.16 10.26
CA GLU A 294 0.96 -19.59 10.53
C GLU A 294 1.75 -20.36 9.48
N ASP A 295 1.62 -20.01 8.19
CA ASP A 295 2.35 -20.69 7.13
C ASP A 295 3.87 -20.49 7.26
N ILE A 296 4.30 -19.26 7.57
CA ILE A 296 5.72 -18.96 7.83
C ILE A 296 6.20 -19.75 9.04
N LEU A 297 5.46 -19.73 10.15
CA LEU A 297 5.83 -20.47 11.35
C LEU A 297 5.95 -21.98 11.09
N ASN A 298 4.99 -22.57 10.39
CA ASN A 298 4.97 -24.00 10.10
C ASN A 298 6.10 -24.39 9.14
N ALA A 299 6.41 -23.56 8.15
CA ALA A 299 7.58 -23.77 7.30
C ALA A 299 8.90 -23.60 8.08
N CYS A 300 9.01 -22.61 8.96
CA CYS A 300 10.19 -22.40 9.79
C CYS A 300 10.47 -23.58 10.74
N LYS A 301 9.43 -24.28 11.23
CA LYS A 301 9.59 -25.51 12.01
C LYS A 301 10.20 -26.67 11.21
N LEU A 302 10.09 -26.63 9.88
CA LEU A 302 10.63 -27.63 8.96
C LEU A 302 11.92 -27.16 8.27
N LEU A 303 12.56 -26.09 8.77
CA LEU A 303 13.85 -25.65 8.25
C LEU A 303 14.91 -26.71 8.51
N THR A 304 15.62 -27.08 7.45
CA THR A 304 16.79 -27.95 7.49
C THR A 304 17.91 -27.26 6.73
N GLY A 305 19.02 -26.94 7.39
CA GLY A 305 20.15 -26.26 6.76
C GLY A 305 20.79 -25.22 7.68
N PRO A 306 21.50 -24.23 7.12
CA PRO A 306 22.33 -23.29 7.89
C PRO A 306 21.52 -22.33 8.77
N ILE A 307 20.19 -22.33 8.69
CA ILE A 307 19.28 -21.50 9.47
C ILE A 307 18.34 -22.40 10.25
N THR A 308 18.19 -22.12 11.54
CA THR A 308 17.32 -22.88 12.45
C THR A 308 16.35 -21.97 13.18
N LEU A 309 15.15 -22.49 13.47
CA LEU A 309 14.16 -21.82 14.31
C LEU A 309 14.49 -22.05 15.79
N ARG A 310 14.59 -20.97 16.55
CA ARG A 310 14.83 -20.99 18.00
C ARG A 310 13.71 -20.27 18.74
N SER A 311 13.38 -20.78 19.91
CA SER A 311 12.48 -20.14 20.87
C SER A 311 13.24 -19.75 22.14
N PHE A 312 13.07 -18.51 22.58
CA PHE A 312 13.57 -18.03 23.86
C PHE A 312 12.59 -18.34 25.00
N PRO A 313 13.05 -18.37 26.27
CA PRO A 313 12.17 -18.54 27.43
C PRO A 313 11.05 -17.49 27.53
N SER A 314 11.26 -16.30 26.97
CA SER A 314 10.25 -15.24 26.87
C SER A 314 9.10 -15.57 25.91
N GLY A 315 9.23 -16.64 25.11
CA GLY A 315 8.32 -16.97 24.01
C GLY A 315 8.67 -16.28 22.69
N ALA A 316 9.68 -15.41 22.66
CA ALA A 316 10.17 -14.83 21.42
C ALA A 316 10.77 -15.91 20.51
N MET A 317 10.37 -15.92 19.24
CA MET A 317 10.89 -16.84 18.24
C MET A 317 11.77 -16.12 17.23
N VAL A 318 12.88 -16.73 16.87
CA VAL A 318 13.88 -16.17 15.97
C VAL A 318 14.41 -17.22 15.01
N LEU A 319 14.87 -16.78 13.85
CA LEU A 319 15.73 -17.57 13.00
C LEU A 319 17.19 -17.21 13.28
N GLN A 320 18.05 -18.20 13.46
CA GLN A 320 19.47 -18.02 13.72
C GLN A 320 20.30 -18.91 12.81
N LEU A 321 21.54 -18.49 12.52
CA LEU A 321 22.51 -19.35 11.87
C LEU A 321 22.87 -20.54 12.77
N GLU A 322 23.12 -21.70 12.18
CA GLU A 322 23.58 -22.89 12.91
C GLU A 322 24.94 -22.67 13.57
N THR A 323 25.77 -21.78 13.00
CA THR A 323 27.06 -21.38 13.55
C THR A 323 26.97 -20.39 14.72
N HIS A 324 25.76 -20.01 15.14
CA HIS A 324 25.57 -19.06 16.24
C HIS A 324 25.95 -19.69 17.59
N ASP A 325 26.87 -19.06 18.33
CA ASP A 325 27.35 -19.51 19.65
C ASP A 325 26.92 -18.54 20.76
N ASP A 326 25.99 -19.00 21.59
CA ASP A 326 25.46 -18.25 22.73
C ASP A 326 26.52 -17.84 23.75
N ALA A 327 27.53 -18.68 23.97
CA ALA A 327 28.58 -18.41 24.95
C ALA A 327 29.53 -17.31 24.46
N LEU A 328 29.81 -17.29 23.15
CA LEU A 328 30.57 -16.22 22.52
C LEU A 328 29.79 -14.91 22.54
N VAL A 329 28.50 -14.96 22.18
CA VAL A 329 27.62 -13.78 22.18
C VAL A 329 27.45 -13.20 23.58
N SER A 330 27.30 -14.05 24.59
CA SER A 330 27.19 -13.61 25.99
C SER A 330 28.47 -12.94 26.48
N ARG A 331 29.65 -13.49 26.12
CA ARG A 331 30.96 -12.88 26.42
C ARG A 331 31.13 -11.51 25.77
N ARG A 332 30.88 -11.42 24.46
CA ARG A 332 30.94 -10.14 23.72
C ARG A 332 29.96 -9.11 24.29
N THR A 333 28.76 -9.54 24.69
CA THR A 333 27.78 -8.66 25.33
C THR A 333 28.28 -8.15 26.67
N SER A 334 28.91 -9.01 27.48
CA SER A 334 29.53 -8.62 28.75
C SER A 334 30.69 -7.64 28.58
N GLU A 335 31.56 -7.87 27.60
CA GLU A 335 32.65 -6.95 27.24
C GLU A 335 32.11 -5.56 26.89
N LEU A 336 31.05 -5.49 26.09
CA LEU A 336 30.41 -4.24 25.73
C LEU A 336 29.80 -3.54 26.95
N VAL A 337 29.08 -4.26 27.81
CA VAL A 337 28.52 -3.70 29.05
C VAL A 337 29.63 -3.11 29.93
N ASN A 338 30.75 -3.81 30.07
CA ASN A 338 31.90 -3.35 30.85
C ASN A 338 32.55 -2.11 30.24
N GLN A 339 32.63 -2.03 28.91
CA GLN A 339 33.16 -0.86 28.20
C GLN A 339 32.33 0.41 28.48
N TYR A 340 31.00 0.29 28.50
CA TYR A 340 30.08 1.39 28.79
C TYR A 340 29.77 1.56 30.28
N THR A 341 30.40 0.77 31.16
CA THR A 341 30.08 0.62 32.60
C THR A 341 28.71 -0.01 32.88
N SER A 342 27.69 0.40 32.13
CA SER A 342 26.34 -0.17 32.15
C SER A 342 25.69 0.03 30.78
N ILE A 343 24.71 -0.81 30.46
CA ILE A 343 23.95 -0.64 29.23
C ILE A 343 22.46 -0.94 29.46
N SER A 344 21.59 -0.13 28.87
CA SER A 344 20.17 -0.46 28.76
C SER A 344 19.90 -1.32 27.51
N THR A 345 18.71 -1.92 27.44
CA THR A 345 18.31 -2.73 26.28
C THR A 345 18.31 -1.94 24.97
N ASP A 346 17.85 -0.69 24.99
CA ASP A 346 17.77 0.17 23.80
C ASP A 346 19.14 0.71 23.36
N GLU A 347 20.05 0.95 24.32
CA GLU A 347 21.44 1.30 24.02
C GLU A 347 22.15 0.14 23.31
N LEU A 348 22.04 -1.09 23.84
CA LEU A 348 22.62 -2.28 23.21
C LEU A 348 22.06 -2.49 21.79
N ALA A 349 20.74 -2.33 21.62
CA ALA A 349 20.09 -2.46 20.31
C ALA A 349 20.68 -1.49 19.28
N ARG A 350 20.93 -0.23 19.67
CA ARG A 350 21.56 0.77 18.80
C ARG A 350 23.02 0.47 18.53
N CYS A 351 23.79 0.07 19.56
CA CYS A 351 25.22 -0.21 19.43
C CYS A 351 25.51 -1.38 18.49
N GLU A 352 24.72 -2.45 18.58
CA GLU A 352 24.92 -3.67 17.78
C GLU A 352 24.01 -3.72 16.54
N ALA A 353 23.22 -2.67 16.30
CA ALA A 353 22.27 -2.56 15.18
C ALA A 353 21.31 -3.76 15.07
N ILE A 354 20.83 -4.25 16.23
CA ILE A 354 19.89 -5.37 16.34
C ILE A 354 18.53 -4.91 16.86
N SER A 355 17.50 -5.75 16.70
CA SER A 355 16.17 -5.43 17.23
C SER A 355 16.17 -5.38 18.76
N LEU A 356 15.25 -4.59 19.33
CA LEU A 356 15.12 -4.40 20.78
C LEU A 356 14.88 -5.74 21.51
N ILE A 357 14.11 -6.64 20.89
CA ILE A 357 13.83 -7.98 21.42
C ILE A 357 15.13 -8.78 21.51
N LEU A 358 15.94 -8.80 20.46
CA LEU A 358 17.22 -9.51 20.44
C LEU A 358 18.22 -8.94 21.45
N ALA A 359 18.28 -7.62 21.57
CA ALA A 359 19.12 -6.97 22.57
C ALA A 359 18.72 -7.39 24.00
N LYS A 360 17.42 -7.47 24.27
CA LYS A 360 16.90 -7.92 25.57
C LYS A 360 17.31 -9.37 25.85
N GLU A 361 17.09 -10.27 24.90
CA GLU A 361 17.43 -11.69 25.05
C GLU A 361 18.93 -11.89 25.25
N ARG A 362 19.79 -11.13 24.55
CA ARG A 362 21.25 -11.19 24.75
C ARG A 362 21.68 -10.79 26.16
N LEU A 363 21.09 -9.72 26.71
CA LEU A 363 21.39 -9.26 28.08
C LEU A 363 20.92 -10.28 29.11
N LEU A 364 19.71 -10.82 28.95
CA LEU A 364 19.16 -11.86 29.83
C LEU A 364 19.96 -13.16 29.73
N ALA A 365 20.43 -13.54 28.55
CA ALA A 365 21.27 -14.72 28.37
C ALA A 365 22.60 -14.57 29.12
N ALA A 366 23.27 -13.42 28.98
CA ALA A 366 24.52 -13.13 29.69
C ALA A 366 24.30 -13.03 31.21
N GLU A 367 23.17 -12.50 31.67
CA GLU A 367 22.77 -12.53 33.08
C GLU A 367 22.56 -13.96 33.59
N SER A 368 21.91 -14.83 32.81
CA SER A 368 21.58 -16.20 33.22
C SER A 368 22.80 -17.07 33.50
N VAL A 369 23.93 -16.78 32.83
CA VAL A 369 25.22 -17.42 33.06
C VAL A 369 26.10 -16.68 34.06
N GLY A 370 25.56 -15.65 34.72
CA GLY A 370 26.21 -14.89 35.77
C GLY A 370 27.17 -13.81 35.29
N LEU A 371 27.35 -13.57 33.98
CA LEU A 371 28.30 -12.55 33.49
C LEU A 371 27.83 -11.12 33.78
N LEU A 372 26.52 -10.92 33.84
CA LEU A 372 25.87 -9.63 34.10
C LEU A 372 24.98 -9.70 35.34
N CYS A 373 24.73 -8.55 35.95
CA CYS A 373 23.65 -8.34 36.92
C CYS A 373 22.75 -7.20 36.43
N ARG A 374 21.47 -7.25 36.79
CA ARG A 374 20.49 -6.21 36.45
C ARG A 374 20.29 -5.23 37.61
N ASP A 375 20.05 -3.99 37.27
CA ASP A 375 19.51 -2.96 38.16
C ASP A 375 18.17 -2.51 37.58
N GLU A 376 17.10 -2.65 38.37
CA GLU A 376 15.75 -2.27 37.98
C GLU A 376 15.25 -1.20 38.94
N SER A 377 15.16 0.02 38.43
CA SER A 377 14.76 1.20 39.19
C SER A 377 13.66 1.98 38.46
N ILE A 378 13.21 3.09 39.05
CA ILE A 378 12.29 4.02 38.39
C ILE A 378 12.88 4.62 37.10
N GLU A 379 14.20 4.63 36.97
CA GLU A 379 14.90 5.14 35.78
C GLU A 379 14.92 4.11 34.65
N GLY A 380 14.62 2.85 34.95
CA GLY A 380 14.50 1.75 34.00
C GLY A 380 15.36 0.54 34.34
N LEU A 381 15.43 -0.39 33.39
CA LEU A 381 16.23 -1.61 33.49
C LEU A 381 17.61 -1.39 32.85
N ARG A 382 18.66 -1.53 33.64
CA ARG A 382 20.07 -1.47 33.18
C ARG A 382 20.81 -2.73 33.58
N PHE A 383 21.83 -3.08 32.80
CA PHE A 383 22.71 -4.22 33.06
C PHE A 383 24.13 -3.74 33.33
N TYR A 384 24.79 -4.40 34.27
CA TYR A 384 26.15 -4.13 34.73
C TYR A 384 26.96 -5.43 34.71
N GLY A 385 28.29 -5.31 34.62
CA GLY A 385 29.18 -6.45 34.86
C GLY A 385 28.99 -7.01 36.27
N ASN A 386 28.88 -8.33 36.40
CA ASN A 386 28.58 -8.94 37.69
C ASN A 386 29.80 -8.96 38.62
N LYS A 387 29.87 -7.96 39.51
CA LYS A 387 30.93 -7.85 40.53
C LYS A 387 30.65 -8.66 41.80
N PHE A 388 29.46 -9.25 41.95
CA PHE A 388 29.11 -10.03 43.15
C PHE A 388 29.73 -11.42 43.15
N ILE A 389 30.13 -11.91 41.98
CA ILE A 389 30.72 -13.24 41.79
C ILE A 389 32.19 -13.19 41.33
N GLN A 390 32.79 -12.00 41.25
CA GLN A 390 34.19 -11.79 40.86
C GLN A 390 35.13 -11.78 42.06
#